data_AF-A0A1T4X894-F1
#
_entry.id   AF-A0A1T4X894-F1
#
_cell.length_a   1.000
_cell.length_b   1.000
_cell.length_c   1.000
_cell.angle_alpha   90.00
_cell.angle_beta   90.00
_cell.angle_gamma   90.00
#
_symmetry.space_group_name_H-M   'P 1'
#
loop_
_entity.id
_entity.type
_entity.pdbx_description
1 polymer ?
#
loop_
_entity_poly.entity_id
_entity_poly.type
_entity_poly.pdbx_seq_one_letter_code
_entity_poly.pdbx_strand_id
1 'polypeptide(L)'
;MPAKKGVKIEVLRKPSDNPSVDPVALLSLLWKEELLSLIAQKLQNPKTCGVNKRKLAEIAAAHFTLPELKSYVRETLKFREQWRNDPQPG
;
A
#
# COMPACT_ATOMS: atom_id res chain seq x y z
N MET A 1 -6.95 -40.29 26.44
CA MET A 1 -7.23 -38.86 26.16
C MET A 1 -5.94 -38.18 25.74
N PRO A 2 -5.70 -37.83 24.46
CA PRO A 2 -4.49 -37.09 24.10
C PRO A 2 -4.70 -35.59 24.35
N ALA A 3 -3.87 -35.03 25.23
CA ALA A 3 -3.83 -33.60 25.52
C ALA A 3 -3.33 -32.82 24.29
N LYS A 4 -4.09 -31.82 23.85
CA LYS A 4 -3.69 -30.91 22.77
C LYS A 4 -2.41 -30.16 23.21
N LYS A 5 -1.29 -30.44 22.55
CA LYS A 5 -0.04 -29.67 22.71
C LYS A 5 -0.32 -28.22 22.31
N GLY A 6 -0.35 -27.32 23.29
CA GLY A 6 -0.57 -25.90 23.07
C GLY A 6 0.60 -25.27 22.33
N VAL A 7 0.30 -24.49 21.29
CA VAL A 7 1.29 -23.67 20.58
C VAL A 7 1.64 -22.46 21.47
N LYS A 8 2.92 -22.27 21.77
CA LYS A 8 3.42 -21.07 22.45
C LYS A 8 3.78 -20.02 21.40
N ILE A 9 3.11 -18.87 21.47
CA ILE A 9 3.42 -17.71 20.65
C ILE A 9 4.30 -16.80 21.50
N GLU A 10 5.54 -16.62 21.07
CA GLU A 10 6.50 -15.72 21.73
C GLU A 10 6.77 -14.51 20.83
N VAL A 11 6.65 -13.32 21.42
CA VAL A 11 6.89 -12.06 20.71
C VAL A 11 8.39 -11.81 20.65
N LEU A 12 9.02 -12.15 19.53
CA LEU A 12 10.46 -12.03 19.33
C LEU A 12 10.94 -10.57 19.25
N ARG A 13 10.11 -9.64 18.80
CA ARG A 13 10.41 -8.20 18.77
C ARG A 13 9.17 -7.35 19.01
N LYS A 14 9.34 -6.24 19.73
CA LYS A 14 8.31 -5.21 19.89
C LYS A 14 8.09 -4.53 18.53
N PRO A 15 6.82 -4.27 18.15
CA PRO A 15 6.54 -3.45 16.99
C PRO A 15 7.14 -2.06 17.25
N SER A 16 8.03 -1.63 16.36
CA SER A 16 8.57 -0.28 16.35
C SER A 16 8.08 0.39 15.09
N ASP A 17 7.77 1.68 15.17
CA ASP A 17 7.49 2.47 13.98
C ASP A 17 8.67 2.37 13.02
N ASN A 18 8.39 2.17 11.73
CA ASN A 18 9.42 2.26 10.71
C ASN A 18 9.77 3.75 10.55
N PRO A 19 10.93 4.23 11.07
CA PRO A 19 11.25 5.65 11.06
C PRO A 19 11.60 6.15 9.66
N SER A 20 11.94 5.23 8.75
CA SER A 20 12.26 5.51 7.35
C SER A 20 11.31 4.72 6.44
N VAL A 21 10.03 5.10 6.44
CA VAL A 21 9.09 4.58 5.45
C VAL A 21 9.48 5.13 4.09
N ASP A 22 9.99 4.26 3.24
CA ASP A 22 10.32 4.63 1.86
C ASP A 22 9.02 4.94 1.09
N PRO A 23 8.85 6.17 0.55
CA PRO A 23 7.63 6.58 -0.13
C PRO A 23 7.38 5.76 -1.40
N VAL A 24 8.44 5.33 -2.10
CA VAL A 24 8.35 4.51 -3.30
C VAL A 24 7.85 3.11 -2.95
N ALA A 25 8.37 2.52 -1.87
CA ALA A 25 7.90 1.23 -1.35
C ALA A 25 6.43 1.31 -0.91
N LEU A 26 6.02 2.40 -0.25
CA LEU A 26 4.64 2.61 0.16
C LEU A 26 3.69 2.73 -1.05
N LEU A 27 4.10 3.48 -2.07
CA LEU A 27 3.38 3.60 -3.34
C LEU A 27 3.37 2.30 -4.15
N SER A 28 4.37 1.45 -3.97
CA SER A 28 4.42 0.13 -4.63
C SER A 28 3.31 -0.82 -4.15
N LEU A 29 2.67 -0.56 -3.02
CA LEU A 29 1.50 -1.31 -2.53
C LEU A 29 0.25 -1.05 -3.37
N LEU A 30 0.14 0.13 -3.97
CA LEU A 30 -0.97 0.49 -4.84
C LEU A 30 -0.91 -0.25 -6.17
N TRP A 31 -2.06 -0.37 -6.82
CA TRP A 31 -2.12 -0.84 -8.20
C TRP A 31 -1.71 0.26 -9.16
N LYS A 32 -1.34 -0.14 -10.39
CA LYS A 32 -0.88 0.80 -11.42
C LYS A 32 -1.95 1.87 -11.69
N GLU A 33 -3.22 1.47 -11.76
CA GLU A 33 -4.36 2.35 -12.01
C GLU A 33 -4.60 3.36 -10.88
N GLU A 34 -4.41 2.95 -9.63
CA GLU A 34 -4.52 3.84 -8.46
C GLU A 34 -3.39 4.87 -8.43
N LEU A 35 -2.16 4.46 -8.80
CA LEU A 35 -1.03 5.38 -8.97
C LEU A 35 -1.28 6.36 -10.10
N LEU A 36 -1.81 5.89 -11.24
CA LEU A 36 -2.18 6.77 -12.35
C LEU A 36 -3.27 7.76 -11.93
N SER A 37 -4.26 7.31 -11.15
CA SER A 37 -5.32 8.17 -10.62
C SER A 37 -4.77 9.23 -9.66
N LEU A 38 -3.87 8.85 -8.74
CA LEU A 38 -3.16 9.78 -7.84
C LEU A 38 -2.40 10.84 -8.64
N ILE A 39 -1.62 10.42 -9.64
CA ILE A 39 -0.83 11.32 -10.47
C ILE A 39 -1.74 12.20 -11.33
N ALA A 40 -2.83 11.65 -11.89
CA ALA A 40 -3.78 12.41 -12.69
C ALA A 40 -4.47 13.53 -11.88
N GLN A 41 -4.84 13.26 -10.62
CA GLN A 41 -5.48 14.23 -9.73
C GLN A 41 -4.57 15.44 -9.42
N LYS A 42 -3.24 15.26 -9.35
CA LYS A 42 -2.31 16.33 -8.97
C LYS A 42 -1.46 16.89 -10.09
N LEU A 43 -1.03 16.07 -11.05
CA LEU A 43 -0.12 16.49 -12.12
C LEU A 43 -0.80 16.83 -13.46
N GLN A 44 -2.12 16.62 -13.62
CA GLN A 44 -2.88 16.90 -14.88
C GLN A 44 -2.20 16.39 -16.17
N ASN A 45 -1.28 15.43 -16.08
CA ASN A 45 -0.42 15.04 -17.19
C ASN A 45 -0.59 13.55 -17.52
N PRO A 46 -1.23 13.21 -18.66
CA PRO A 46 -1.47 11.84 -19.08
C PRO A 46 -0.22 11.12 -19.62
N LYS A 47 0.96 11.77 -19.63
CA LYS A 47 2.22 11.17 -20.12
C LYS A 47 2.73 9.97 -19.30
N THR A 48 2.03 9.60 -18.23
CA THR A 48 2.42 8.54 -17.29
C THR A 48 1.78 7.18 -17.59
N CYS A 49 0.79 7.08 -18.49
CA CYS A 49 0.08 5.82 -18.79
C CYS A 49 0.99 4.67 -19.31
N GLY A 50 2.08 5.00 -19.99
CA GLY A 50 3.07 4.03 -20.52
C GLY A 50 4.28 3.76 -19.61
N VAL A 51 4.34 4.38 -18.45
CA VAL A 51 5.52 4.34 -17.57
C VAL A 51 5.45 3.15 -16.61
N ASN A 52 6.59 2.52 -16.31
CA ASN A 52 6.68 1.39 -15.39
C ASN A 52 6.18 1.80 -13.99
N LYS A 53 5.49 0.90 -13.28
CA LYS A 53 4.93 1.13 -11.94
C LYS A 53 5.96 1.71 -10.95
N ARG A 54 7.22 1.25 -11.01
CA ARG A 54 8.30 1.80 -10.18
C ARG A 54 8.55 3.28 -10.47
N LYS A 55 8.70 3.65 -11.74
CA LYS A 55 8.87 5.05 -12.15
C LYS A 55 7.66 5.91 -11.79
N LEU A 56 6.44 5.38 -11.87
CA LEU A 56 5.24 6.07 -11.38
C LEU A 56 5.31 6.34 -9.88
N ALA A 57 5.73 5.35 -9.09
CA ALA A 57 5.92 5.51 -7.66
C ALA A 57 7.04 6.50 -7.33
N GLU A 58 8.14 6.54 -8.10
CA GLU A 58 9.21 7.53 -7.95
C GLU A 58 8.72 8.95 -8.26
N ILE A 59 7.97 9.14 -9.36
CA ILE A 59 7.38 10.44 -9.72
C ILE A 59 6.42 10.90 -8.63
N ALA A 60 5.51 10.02 -8.18
CA ALA A 60 4.61 10.35 -7.09
C ALA A 60 5.37 10.63 -5.78
N ALA A 61 6.41 9.87 -5.45
CA ALA A 61 7.25 10.15 -4.28
C ALA A 61 7.99 11.49 -4.36
N ALA A 62 8.37 11.94 -5.55
CA ALA A 62 9.04 13.22 -5.76
C ALA A 62 8.08 14.43 -5.67
N HIS A 63 6.80 14.23 -5.99
CA HIS A 63 5.80 15.31 -6.02
C HIS A 63 4.91 15.39 -4.77
N PHE A 64 4.85 14.33 -3.97
CA PHE A 64 4.01 14.25 -2.78
C PHE A 64 4.83 14.08 -1.51
N THR A 65 4.29 14.57 -0.41
CA THR A 65 4.90 14.37 0.91
C THR A 65 4.54 12.99 1.48
N LEU A 66 5.44 12.41 2.28
CA LEU A 66 5.20 11.15 3.00
C LEU A 66 3.84 11.06 3.74
N PRO A 67 3.38 12.08 4.50
CA PRO A 67 2.10 12.01 5.19
C PRO A 67 0.89 11.98 4.23
N GLU A 68 0.94 12.69 3.11
CA GLU A 68 -0.11 12.65 2.08
C GLU A 68 -0.17 11.27 1.42
N LEU A 69 1.00 10.72 1.05
CA LEU A 69 1.09 9.39 0.46
C LEU A 69 0.57 8.32 1.42
N LYS A 70 0.95 8.39 2.69
CA LYS A 70 0.46 7.46 3.73
C LYS A 70 -1.06 7.51 3.84
N SER A 71 -1.63 8.71 3.88
CA SER A 71 -3.09 8.90 4.01
C SER A 71 -3.79 8.33 2.78
N TYR A 72 -3.32 8.70 1.59
CA TYR A 72 -3.90 8.23 0.33
C TYR A 72 -3.80 6.71 0.18
N VAL A 73 -2.64 6.10 0.43
CA VAL A 73 -2.48 4.64 0.34
C VAL A 73 -3.40 3.94 1.33
N ARG A 74 -3.51 4.47 2.55
CA ARG A 74 -4.39 3.89 3.56
C ARG A 74 -5.86 3.96 3.15
N GLU A 75 -6.32 5.09 2.63
CA GLU A 75 -7.69 5.24 2.12
C GLU A 75 -7.92 4.31 0.94
N THR A 76 -7.02 4.32 -0.03
CA THR A 76 -7.10 3.49 -1.23
C THR A 76 -7.18 2.00 -0.88
N LEU A 77 -6.30 1.52 0.02
CA LEU A 77 -6.34 0.12 0.47
C LEU A 77 -7.59 -0.22 1.28
N LYS A 78 -8.19 0.74 2.00
CA LYS A 78 -9.46 0.53 2.72
C LYS A 78 -10.65 0.42 1.77
N PHE A 79 -10.69 1.26 0.74
CA PHE A 79 -11.76 1.30 -0.25
C PHE A 79 -11.57 0.31 -1.40
N ARG A 80 -10.42 -0.38 -1.47
CA ARG A 80 -10.18 -1.40 -2.50
C ARG A 80 -11.09 -2.59 -2.23
N GLU A 81 -12.25 -2.64 -2.86
CA GLU A 81 -13.25 -3.71 -2.69
C GLU A 81 -12.77 -5.06 -3.25
N GLN A 82 -11.92 -5.07 -4.28
CA GLN A 82 -11.44 -6.29 -4.94
C GLN A 82 -10.21 -6.94 -4.28
N TRP A 83 -9.85 -6.55 -3.05
CA TRP A 83 -8.67 -7.11 -2.39
C TRP A 83 -8.88 -8.53 -1.85
N ARG A 84 -10.14 -8.92 -1.61
CA ARG A 84 -10.56 -10.29 -1.30
C ARG A 84 -11.58 -10.74 -2.33
N ASN A 85 -11.28 -11.85 -3.01
CA ASN A 85 -12.18 -12.50 -3.96
C ASN A 85 -13.09 -13.53 -3.26
N ASP A 86 -13.20 -13.48 -1.92
CA ASP A 86 -14.04 -14.38 -1.14
C ASP A 86 -15.42 -13.74 -0.98
N PRO A 87 -16.47 -14.27 -1.62
CA PRO A 87 -17.82 -14.05 -1.10
C PRO A 87 -17.84 -14.67 0.29
N GLN A 88 -18.01 -13.85 1.34
CA GLN A 88 -18.23 -14.39 2.68
C GLN A 88 -19.44 -15.35 2.62
N PRO A 89 -19.28 -16.64 2.94
CA PRO A 89 -20.43 -17.44 3.30
C PRO A 89 -20.93 -16.92 4.65
N GLY A 90 -22.22 -16.60 4.70
CA GLY A 90 -22.94 -16.28 5.94
C GLY A 90 -23.17 -17.50 6.82
#